data_AF-A0A150P9Q9-F1
#
_entry.id   AF-A0A150P9Q9-F1
#
_cell.length_a   1.000
_cell.length_b   1.000
_cell.length_c   1.000
_cell.angle_alpha   90.00
_cell.angle_beta   90.00
_cell.angle_gamma   90.00
#
_symmetry.space_group_name_H-M   'P 1'
#
loop_
_entity.id
_entity.type
_entity.pdbx_description
1 polymer ?
#
loop_
_entity_poly.entity_id
_entity_poly.type
_entity_poly.pdbx_seq_one_letter_code
_entity_poly.pdbx_strand_id
1 'polypeptide(L)'
;MASSRIARLEAPLRVVAALVGTLPVALLSGVCLARFAPLSEGARGTLGFSLVVPLWVAAMCVAFLARSAARAWGMCAALSAVLFALAYVVPQ
;
A
#
# COMPACT_ATOMS: atom_id res chain seq x y z
N MET A 1 17.20 23.64 17.57
CA MET A 1 17.07 22.32 18.25
C MET A 1 15.94 21.43 17.69
N ALA A 2 14.87 21.96 17.07
CA ALA A 2 13.80 21.14 16.47
C ALA A 2 14.26 20.36 15.22
N SER A 3 15.06 20.98 14.35
CA SER A 3 15.56 20.37 13.11
C SER A 3 16.38 19.08 13.34
N SER A 4 17.20 19.04 14.39
CA SER A 4 18.00 17.86 14.74
C SER A 4 17.18 16.69 15.27
N ARG A 5 15.97 16.91 15.80
CA ARG A 5 15.06 15.82 16.21
C ARG A 5 14.32 15.23 15.01
N ILE A 6 13.85 16.09 14.10
CA ILE A 6 13.17 15.67 12.87
C ILE A 6 14.11 14.83 12.01
N ALA A 7 15.36 15.25 11.85
CA ALA A 7 16.39 14.49 11.14
C ALA A 7 16.64 13.10 11.74
N ARG A 8 16.59 12.95 13.07
CA ARG A 8 16.72 11.64 13.74
C ARG A 8 15.49 10.75 13.54
N LEU A 9 14.30 11.35 13.48
CA LEU A 9 13.05 10.62 13.31
C LEU A 9 12.77 10.23 11.86
N GLU A 10 13.48 10.79 10.89
CA GLU A 10 13.24 10.52 9.48
C GLU A 10 13.44 9.04 9.12
N ALA A 11 14.50 8.40 9.62
CA ALA A 11 14.75 6.98 9.40
C ALA A 11 13.64 6.08 9.98
N PRO A 12 13.26 6.17 11.27
CA PRO A 12 12.16 5.36 11.79
C PRO A 12 10.82 5.70 11.15
N LEU A 13 10.55 6.97 10.81
CA LEU A 13 9.34 7.36 10.08
C LEU A 13 9.26 6.72 8.69
N ARG A 14 10.38 6.56 7.98
CA ARG A 14 10.45 5.83 6.71
C ARG A 14 10.17 4.35 6.89
N VAL A 15 10.74 3.72 7.92
CA VAL A 15 10.49 2.30 8.23
C VAL A 15 9.02 2.09 8.55
N VAL A 16 8.43 2.94 9.40
CA VAL A 16 7.01 2.86 9.74
C VAL A 16 6.13 3.11 8.51
N ALA A 17 6.49 4.06 7.63
CA ALA A 17 5.80 4.27 6.37
C ALA A 17 5.83 3.02 5.48
N ALA A 18 7.00 2.38 5.38
CA ALA A 18 7.16 1.16 4.59
C ALA A 18 6.36 0.00 5.17
N LEU A 19 6.34 -0.19 6.50
CA LEU A 19 5.62 -1.29 7.15
C LEU A 19 4.10 -1.08 7.14
N VAL A 20 3.67 0.09 7.64
CA VAL A 20 2.25 0.36 7.95
C VAL A 20 1.55 1.02 6.76
N GLY A 21 2.22 1.95 6.07
CA GLY A 21 1.63 2.68 4.95
C GLY A 21 1.35 1.82 3.73
N THR A 22 2.13 0.75 3.52
CA THR A 22 1.96 -0.16 2.37
C THR A 22 0.88 -1.22 2.59
N LEU A 23 0.47 -1.45 3.84
CA LEU A 23 -0.57 -2.42 4.18
C LEU A 23 -1.93 -2.09 3.51
N PRO A 24 -2.49 -0.87 3.63
CA PRO A 24 -3.72 -0.51 2.92
C PRO A 24 -3.55 -0.58 1.40
N VAL A 25 -2.37 -0.27 0.85
CA VAL A 25 -2.09 -0.43 -0.59
C VAL A 25 -2.22 -1.90 -1.01
N ALA A 26 -1.63 -2.82 -0.24
CA ALA A 26 -1.69 -4.26 -0.52
C ALA A 26 -3.10 -4.84 -0.39
N LEU A 27 -3.84 -4.42 0.64
CA LEU A 27 -5.23 -4.85 0.82
C LEU A 27 -6.12 -4.35 -0.31
N LEU A 28 -6.08 -3.05 -0.63
CA LEU A 28 -6.93 -2.47 -1.67
C LEU A 28 -6.57 -2.98 -3.08
N SER A 29 -5.29 -3.28 -3.33
CA SER A 29 -4.89 -3.94 -4.58
C SER A 29 -5.41 -5.37 -4.68
N GLY A 30 -5.37 -6.15 -3.59
CA GLY A 30 -6.01 -7.46 -3.53
C GLY A 30 -7.52 -7.40 -3.77
N VAL A 31 -8.21 -6.42 -3.17
CA VAL A 31 -9.65 -6.15 -3.41
C VAL A 31 -9.91 -5.79 -4.87
N CYS A 32 -9.11 -4.90 -5.46
CA CYS A 32 -9.24 -4.54 -6.87
C CYS A 32 -9.04 -5.77 -7.79
N LEU A 33 -8.04 -6.60 -7.51
CA LEU A 33 -7.81 -7.83 -8.28
C LEU A 33 -8.99 -8.79 -8.17
N ALA A 34 -9.50 -9.03 -6.97
CA ALA A 34 -10.69 -9.87 -6.77
C ALA A 34 -11.92 -9.30 -7.50
N ARG A 35 -12.09 -7.97 -7.49
CA ARG A 35 -13.24 -7.28 -8.09
C ARG A 35 -13.21 -7.30 -9.62
N PHE A 36 -12.05 -7.08 -10.23
CA PHE A 36 -11.92 -6.90 -11.68
C PHE A 36 -11.39 -8.13 -12.43
N ALA A 37 -10.94 -9.18 -11.73
CA ALA A 37 -10.49 -10.40 -12.40
C ALA A 37 -11.67 -11.15 -13.09
N PRO A 38 -11.51 -11.58 -14.35
CA PRO A 38 -12.52 -12.37 -15.06
C PRO A 38 -12.47 -13.85 -14.63
N LEU A 39 -12.65 -14.10 -13.34
CA LEU A 39 -12.62 -15.43 -12.72
C LEU A 39 -13.96 -15.77 -12.07
N SER A 40 -14.17 -17.04 -11.73
CA SER A 40 -15.29 -17.47 -10.91
C SER A 40 -15.22 -16.85 -9.52
N GLU A 41 -16.39 -16.69 -8.88
CA GLU A 41 -16.50 -15.99 -7.59
C GLU A 41 -15.60 -16.58 -6.50
N GLY A 42 -15.54 -17.92 -6.41
CA GLY A 42 -14.63 -18.61 -5.49
C GLY A 42 -13.15 -18.32 -5.78
N ALA A 43 -12.75 -18.32 -7.05
CA ALA A 43 -11.37 -18.06 -7.44
C ALA A 43 -10.94 -16.60 -7.22
N ARG A 44 -11.88 -15.64 -7.34
CA ARG A 44 -11.64 -14.22 -7.03
C ARG A 44 -11.27 -14.00 -5.57
N GLY A 45 -12.03 -14.61 -4.66
CA GLY A 45 -11.77 -14.53 -3.22
C GLY A 45 -10.41 -15.12 -2.84
N THR A 46 -10.11 -16.32 -3.35
CA THR A 46 -8.80 -16.97 -3.11
C THR A 46 -7.64 -16.12 -3.66
N LEU A 47 -7.77 -15.60 -4.89
CA LEU A 47 -6.73 -14.78 -5.50
C LEU A 47 -6.49 -13.49 -4.72
N GLY A 48 -7.56 -12.77 -4.36
CA GLY A 48 -7.44 -11.54 -3.57
C GLY A 48 -6.74 -11.79 -2.23
N PHE A 49 -7.15 -12.82 -1.49
CA PHE A 49 -6.57 -13.16 -0.19
C PHE A 49 -5.12 -13.63 -0.29
N SER A 50 -4.82 -14.56 -1.20
CA SER A 50 -3.48 -15.14 -1.36
C SER A 50 -2.44 -14.12 -1.81
N LEU A 51 -2.84 -13.05 -2.50
CA LEU A 51 -1.93 -12.03 -3.00
C LEU A 51 -1.67 -10.88 -2.03
N VAL A 52 -2.48 -10.71 -0.97
CA VAL A 52 -2.30 -9.59 -0.02
C VAL A 52 -0.90 -9.59 0.61
N VAL A 53 -0.44 -10.74 1.12
CA VAL A 53 0.87 -10.83 1.79
C VAL A 53 2.04 -10.62 0.80
N PRO A 54 2.08 -11.30 -0.37
CA PRO A 54 3.09 -11.01 -1.38
C PRO A 54 3.12 -9.55 -1.85
N LEU A 55 1.95 -8.95 -2.09
CA LEU A 55 1.82 -7.55 -2.51
C LEU A 55 2.29 -6.59 -1.42
N TRP A 56 1.99 -6.90 -0.15
CA TRP A 56 2.47 -6.12 0.98
C TRP A 56 3.99 -6.15 1.05
N VAL A 57 4.60 -7.33 1.04
CA VAL A 57 6.07 -7.47 1.08
C VAL A 57 6.72 -6.74 -0.10
N ALA A 58 6.19 -6.89 -1.32
CA ALA A 58 6.70 -6.18 -2.50
C ALA A 58 6.60 -4.65 -2.32
N ALA A 59 5.45 -4.15 -1.86
CA ALA A 59 5.24 -2.73 -1.63
C ALA A 59 6.16 -2.19 -0.52
N MET A 60 6.38 -2.95 0.57
CA MET A 60 7.35 -2.62 1.62
C MET A 60 8.76 -2.46 1.05
N CYS A 61 9.22 -3.45 0.27
CA CYS A 61 10.54 -3.42 -0.36
C CYS A 61 10.72 -2.17 -1.25
N VAL A 62 9.69 -1.80 -2.01
CA VAL A 62 9.71 -0.58 -2.84
C VAL A 62 9.71 0.68 -1.96
N ALA A 63 8.90 0.72 -0.90
CA ALA A 63 8.83 1.85 0.01
C ALA A 63 10.16 2.10 0.77
N PHE A 64 10.95 1.06 1.03
CA PHE A 64 12.29 1.21 1.61
C PHE A 64 13.26 2.02 0.71
N LEU A 65 13.05 2.01 -0.61
CA LEU A 65 13.84 2.80 -1.56
C LEU A 65 13.53 4.31 -1.51
N ALA A 66 12.41 4.72 -0.90
CA ALA A 66 12.02 6.12 -0.85
C ALA A 66 12.99 6.93 0.00
N ARG A 67 13.63 7.96 -0.56
CA ARG A 67 14.71 8.74 0.11
C ARG A 67 14.25 9.61 1.28
N SER A 68 12.94 9.82 1.46
CA SER A 68 12.37 10.70 2.48
C SER A 68 11.06 10.14 3.04
N ALA A 69 10.82 10.30 4.34
CA ALA A 69 9.60 9.84 4.99
C ALA A 69 8.33 10.45 4.37
N ALA A 70 8.35 11.76 4.09
CA ALA A 70 7.21 12.47 3.53
C ALA A 70 6.79 11.90 2.17
N ARG A 71 7.74 11.61 1.27
CA ARG A 71 7.43 10.98 -0.03
C ARG A 71 6.90 9.55 0.14
N ALA A 72 7.44 8.78 1.08
CA ALA A 72 6.96 7.42 1.33
C ALA A 72 5.49 7.42 1.76
N TRP A 73 5.15 8.25 2.74
CA TRP A 73 3.77 8.43 3.20
C TRP A 73 2.85 8.99 2.11
N GLY A 74 3.29 10.04 1.41
CA GLY A 74 2.51 10.65 0.34
C GLY A 74 2.19 9.65 -0.78
N MET A 75 3.15 8.81 -1.17
CA MET A 75 2.93 7.78 -2.20
C MET A 75 1.98 6.68 -1.70
N CYS A 76 2.14 6.22 -0.46
CA CYS A 76 1.23 5.23 0.14
C CYS A 76 -0.21 5.77 0.22
N ALA A 77 -0.38 7.02 0.64
CA ALA A 77 -1.69 7.67 0.73
C ALA A 77 -2.33 7.86 -0.65
N ALA A 78 -1.56 8.36 -1.64
CA ALA A 78 -2.05 8.56 -3.00
C ALA A 78 -2.46 7.24 -3.67
N LEU A 79 -1.62 6.20 -3.56
CA LEU A 79 -1.94 4.88 -4.10
C LEU A 79 -3.16 4.27 -3.41
N SER A 80 -3.24 4.37 -2.09
CA SER A 80 -4.42 3.89 -1.35
C SER A 80 -5.69 4.63 -1.78
N ALA A 81 -5.64 5.95 -1.96
CA ALA A 81 -6.79 6.73 -2.40
C ALA A 81 -7.26 6.33 -3.81
N VAL A 82 -6.33 6.12 -4.74
CA VAL A 82 -6.64 5.66 -6.11
C VAL A 82 -7.24 4.26 -6.08
N LEU A 83 -6.62 3.32 -5.37
CA LEU A 83 -7.13 1.94 -5.28
C LEU A 83 -8.49 1.89 -4.58
N PHE A 84 -8.72 2.72 -3.56
CA PHE A 84 -10.01 2.85 -2.92
C PHE A 84 -11.09 3.36 -3.88
N ALA A 85 -10.77 4.40 -4.67
CA ALA A 85 -11.69 4.91 -5.69
C ALA A 85 -12.02 3.83 -6.74
N LEU A 86 -11.03 3.07 -7.20
CA LEU A 86 -11.26 1.94 -8.12
C LEU A 86 -12.12 0.84 -7.48
N ALA A 87 -11.87 0.51 -6.22
CA ALA A 87 -12.55 -0.56 -5.52
C ALA A 87 -14.02 -0.24 -5.19
N TYR A 88 -14.38 1.02 -4.96
CA TYR A 88 -15.70 1.38 -4.42
C TYR A 88 -16.47 2.44 -5.20
N VAL A 89 -15.81 3.28 -6.02
CA VAL A 89 -16.47 4.37 -6.75
C VAL A 89 -16.75 3.98 -8.20
N VAL A 90 -15.87 3.21 -8.83
CA VAL A 90 -16.06 2.78 -10.23
C VAL A 90 -17.17 1.71 -10.31
N PRO A 91 -18.23 1.93 -11.11
CA PRO A 91 -19.26 0.92 -11.36
C PRO A 91 -18.72 -0.22 -12.22
N GLN A 92 -19.27 -1.44 -12.04
CA GLN A 92 -18.86 -2.64 -12.76
C GLN A 92 -19.70 -2.87 -14.02
#